data_AF-K4IJ66-F1
#
_entry.id   AF-K4IJ66-F1
#
_cell.length_a   1.000
_cell.length_b   1.000
_cell.length_c   1.000
_cell.angle_alpha   90.00
_cell.angle_beta   90.00
_cell.angle_gamma   90.00
#
_symmetry.space_group_name_H-M   'P 1'
#
loop_
_entity.id
_entity.type
_entity.pdbx_description
1 polymer ?
#
loop_
_entity_poly.entity_id
_entity_poly.type
_entity_poly.pdbx_seq_one_letter_code
_entity_poly.pdbx_strand_id
1 'polypeptide(L)'
;MLDNLWNDILDWFEDRSVRSNLVRSFNSSAKNAFISGVAPTLLKAEISKGNRKYKHQFSNWTNTGFRIQAFAGRQLSKNELIKIAKVVMSDEVLVRRLIVLGWDTLEVQTDSGNYGVRFQLKDHLALPK
;
A
#
# COMPACT_ATOMS: atom_id res chain seq x y z
N MET A 1 26.74 10.82 -15.28
CA MET A 1 25.46 11.39 -14.76
C MET A 1 24.36 10.36 -14.69
N LEU A 2 24.26 9.40 -15.62
CA LEU A 2 23.39 8.23 -15.47
C LEU A 2 23.89 7.24 -14.40
N ASP A 3 25.19 7.21 -14.14
CA ASP A 3 25.80 6.30 -13.16
C ASP A 3 25.33 6.59 -11.73
N ASN A 4 25.09 7.87 -11.39
CA ASN A 4 24.54 8.26 -10.09
C ASN A 4 23.08 7.84 -9.95
N LEU A 5 22.28 8.00 -11.01
CA LEU A 5 20.89 7.52 -11.01
C LEU A 5 20.84 5.99 -10.86
N TRP A 6 21.78 5.26 -11.47
CA TRP A 6 21.86 3.81 -11.39
C TRP A 6 22.28 3.33 -10.02
N ASN A 7 23.26 3.99 -9.38
CA ASN A 7 23.65 3.71 -8.01
C ASN A 7 22.53 4.08 -7.01
N ASP A 8 21.85 5.21 -7.20
CA ASP A 8 20.69 5.61 -6.38
C ASP A 8 19.53 4.61 -6.52
N ILE A 9 19.31 4.09 -7.73
CA ILE A 9 18.32 3.03 -8.00
C ILE A 9 18.76 1.72 -7.32
N LEU A 10 20.03 1.32 -7.38
CA LEU A 10 20.49 0.08 -6.74
C LEU A 10 20.39 0.16 -5.20
N ASP A 11 20.80 1.27 -4.59
CA ASP A 11 20.70 1.52 -3.15
C ASP A 11 19.24 1.54 -2.67
N TRP A 12 18.31 2.02 -3.52
CA TRP A 12 16.88 2.08 -3.19
C TRP A 12 16.18 0.72 -3.23
N PHE A 13 16.73 -0.25 -3.96
CA PHE A 13 16.12 -1.57 -4.19
C PHE A 13 16.67 -2.68 -3.28
N GLU A 14 17.88 -2.53 -2.73
CA GLU A 14 18.49 -3.57 -1.89
C GLU A 14 17.96 -3.59 -0.44
N ASP A 15 17.44 -2.48 0.07
CA ASP A 15 17.19 -2.39 1.51
C ASP A 15 15.75 -2.76 1.93
N ARG A 16 15.61 -3.86 2.67
CA ARG A 16 14.36 -4.23 3.36
C ARG A 16 13.90 -3.15 4.35
N SER A 17 14.80 -2.26 4.79
CA SER A 17 14.44 -1.07 5.55
C SER A 17 13.49 -0.17 4.75
N VAL A 18 13.58 -0.12 3.42
CA VAL A 18 12.75 0.73 2.56
C VAL A 18 11.28 0.31 2.67
N ARG A 19 11.00 -0.99 2.80
CA ARG A 19 9.63 -1.46 3.03
C ARG A 19 9.08 -1.02 4.38
N SER A 20 9.88 -1.16 5.44
CA SER A 20 9.50 -0.70 6.78
C SER A 20 9.33 0.82 6.83
N ASN A 21 10.22 1.55 6.17
CA ASN A 21 10.22 3.01 6.07
C ASN A 21 9.00 3.51 5.29
N LEU A 22 8.62 2.85 4.19
CA LEU A 22 7.39 3.19 3.46
C LEU A 22 6.15 3.00 4.34
N VAL A 23 6.06 1.88 5.08
CA VAL A 23 4.94 1.65 6.03
C VAL A 23 4.93 2.71 7.14
N ARG A 24 6.08 3.05 7.72
CA ARG A 24 6.21 4.09 8.75
C ARG A 24 5.82 5.47 8.20
N SER A 25 6.31 5.82 7.02
CA SER A 25 6.00 7.09 6.35
C SER A 25 4.51 7.19 6.04
N PHE A 26 3.90 6.14 5.48
CA PHE A 26 2.46 6.09 5.23
C PHE A 26 1.69 6.31 6.54
N ASN A 27 2.06 5.60 7.61
CA ASN A 27 1.41 5.73 8.92
C ASN A 27 1.55 7.13 9.51
N SER A 28 2.71 7.78 9.36
CA SER A 28 2.92 9.15 9.79
C SER A 28 2.02 10.13 9.02
N SER A 29 1.99 10.01 7.69
CA SER A 29 1.13 10.85 6.84
C SER A 29 -0.35 10.63 7.11
N ALA A 30 -0.79 9.38 7.30
CA ALA A 30 -2.17 9.04 7.62
C ALA A 30 -2.62 9.62 8.96
N LYS A 31 -1.75 9.56 9.99
CA LYS A 31 -2.01 10.21 11.29
C LYS A 31 -2.16 11.72 11.13
N ASN A 32 -1.24 12.36 10.41
CA ASN A 32 -1.29 13.80 10.18
C ASN A 32 -2.55 14.21 9.43
N ALA A 33 -2.92 13.48 8.37
CA ALA A 33 -4.13 13.73 7.59
C ALA A 33 -5.42 13.56 8.41
N PHE A 34 -5.44 12.61 9.36
CA PHE A 34 -6.55 12.46 10.29
C PHE A 34 -6.63 13.63 11.29
N ILE A 35 -5.49 14.00 11.91
CA ILE A 35 -5.42 15.12 12.86
C ILE A 35 -5.83 16.44 12.19
N SER A 36 -5.43 16.67 10.95
CA SER A 36 -5.76 17.88 10.20
C SER A 36 -7.17 17.86 9.58
N GLY A 37 -7.95 16.80 9.80
CA GLY A 37 -9.32 16.66 9.26
C GLY A 37 -9.41 16.40 7.75
N VAL A 38 -8.29 16.11 7.07
CA VAL A 38 -8.26 15.79 5.63
C VAL A 38 -8.80 14.38 5.38
N ALA A 39 -8.43 13.43 6.24
CA ALA A 39 -8.95 12.06 6.20
C ALA A 39 -10.03 11.88 7.28
N PRO A 40 -11.22 11.34 6.93
CA PRO A 40 -12.33 11.19 7.88
C PRO A 40 -12.15 10.01 8.85
N THR A 41 -11.16 9.15 8.62
CA THR A 41 -10.86 7.96 9.42
C THR A 41 -9.35 7.77 9.51
N LEU A 42 -8.87 7.30 10.66
CA LEU A 42 -7.47 7.00 10.85
C LEU A 42 -7.12 5.71 10.10
N LEU A 43 -6.10 5.77 9.26
CA LEU A 43 -5.57 4.62 8.53
C LEU A 43 -4.25 4.16 9.13
N LYS A 44 -4.03 2.84 9.14
CA LYS A 44 -2.76 2.22 9.51
C LYS A 44 -2.37 1.15 8.50
N ALA A 45 -1.21 1.31 7.88
CA ALA A 45 -0.57 0.30 7.07
C ALA A 45 0.20 -0.72 7.93
N GLU A 46 0.15 -1.97 7.50
CA GLU A 46 0.96 -3.10 7.99
C GLU A 46 1.34 -4.04 6.84
N ILE A 47 2.36 -4.86 7.06
CA ILE A 47 2.77 -5.89 6.10
C ILE A 47 1.97 -7.16 6.39
N SER A 48 1.40 -7.77 5.36
CA SER A 48 0.67 -9.03 5.46
C SER A 48 1.14 -10.06 4.44
N LYS A 49 0.67 -11.31 4.55
CA LYS A 49 1.00 -12.39 3.60
C LYS A 49 0.58 -12.09 2.16
N GLY A 50 -0.38 -11.20 1.94
CA GLY A 50 -0.95 -10.91 0.62
C GLY A 50 -1.70 -12.10 0.02
N ASN A 51 -1.89 -12.08 -1.30
CA ASN A 51 -2.55 -13.14 -2.06
C ASN A 51 -1.61 -13.70 -3.13
N ARG A 52 -1.29 -15.00 -3.04
CA ARG A 52 -0.40 -15.69 -3.99
C ARG A 52 -0.86 -15.59 -5.45
N LYS A 53 -2.16 -15.46 -5.71
CA LYS A 53 -2.69 -15.29 -7.08
C LYS A 53 -2.30 -13.95 -7.71
N TYR A 54 -1.89 -12.96 -6.90
CA TYR A 54 -1.57 -11.62 -7.38
C TYR A 54 -0.10 -11.40 -7.72
N LYS A 55 0.75 -12.38 -7.40
CA LYS A 55 2.19 -12.38 -7.66
C LYS A 55 2.52 -11.96 -9.09
N HIS A 56 3.63 -11.23 -9.21
CA HIS A 56 4.27 -10.81 -10.45
C HIS A 56 5.79 -10.96 -10.30
N GLN A 57 6.52 -10.69 -11.38
CA GLN A 57 7.98 -10.90 -11.46
C GLN A 57 8.81 -10.12 -10.42
N PHE A 58 8.26 -9.04 -9.86
CA PHE A 58 8.93 -8.21 -8.85
C PHE A 58 8.47 -8.50 -7.42
N SER A 59 7.52 -9.42 -7.22
CA SER A 59 6.98 -9.69 -5.89
C SER A 59 8.01 -10.35 -4.99
N ASN A 60 8.08 -9.92 -3.74
CA ASN A 60 8.87 -10.59 -2.71
C ASN A 60 8.41 -12.03 -2.52
N TRP A 61 9.29 -12.93 -2.04
CA TRP A 61 8.93 -14.34 -1.84
C TRP A 61 7.76 -14.51 -0.84
N THR A 62 7.80 -13.79 0.28
CA THR A 62 6.75 -13.79 1.32
C THR A 62 6.31 -12.36 1.65
N ASN A 63 5.21 -12.26 2.39
CA ASN A 63 4.72 -11.01 2.96
C ASN A 63 4.48 -9.93 1.89
N THR A 64 3.68 -10.22 0.87
CA THR A 64 3.49 -9.33 -0.28
C THR A 64 2.26 -8.44 -0.18
N GLY A 65 1.55 -8.48 0.95
CA GLY A 65 0.40 -7.62 1.22
C GLY A 65 0.81 -6.29 1.85
N PHE A 66 0.37 -5.20 1.23
CA PHE A 66 0.32 -3.88 1.85
C PHE A 66 -1.10 -3.70 2.37
N ARG A 67 -1.28 -3.88 3.69
CA ARG A 67 -2.59 -3.91 4.29
C ARG A 67 -2.86 -2.62 5.02
N ILE A 68 -4.03 -2.05 4.80
CA ILE A 68 -4.53 -0.86 5.45
C ILE A 68 -5.69 -1.26 6.37
N GLN A 69 -5.55 -0.93 7.65
CA GLN A 69 -6.61 -0.96 8.64
C GLN A 69 -7.23 0.43 8.75
N ALA A 70 -8.55 0.51 8.59
CA ALA A 70 -9.32 1.72 8.83
C ALA A 70 -9.95 1.66 10.23
N PHE A 71 -9.64 2.64 11.06
CA PHE A 71 -10.22 2.83 12.39
C PHE A 71 -11.42 3.76 12.28
N ALA A 72 -12.60 3.18 12.17
CA ALA A 72 -13.83 3.92 11.91
C ALA A 72 -14.79 3.93 13.11
N GLY A 73 -14.47 3.22 14.20
CA GLY A 73 -15.35 3.11 15.38
C GLY A 73 -16.66 2.36 15.11
N ARG A 74 -16.82 1.83 13.90
CA ARG A 74 -17.91 0.98 13.45
C ARG A 74 -17.43 0.08 12.32
N GLN A 75 -18.20 -0.96 12.04
CA GLN A 75 -17.97 -1.78 10.87
C GLN A 75 -18.19 -0.97 9.59
N LEU A 76 -17.21 -1.02 8.68
CA LEU A 76 -17.32 -0.44 7.34
C LEU A 76 -17.97 -1.44 6.37
N SER A 77 -18.82 -0.91 5.50
CA SER A 77 -19.38 -1.68 4.38
C SER A 77 -18.31 -1.99 3.33
N LYS A 78 -18.54 -3.02 2.51
CA LYS A 78 -17.66 -3.36 1.38
C LYS A 78 -17.40 -2.16 0.46
N ASN A 79 -18.43 -1.37 0.16
CA ASN A 79 -18.30 -0.20 -0.71
C ASN A 79 -17.42 0.89 -0.11
N GLU A 80 -17.45 1.08 1.21
CA GLU A 80 -16.57 2.03 1.91
C GLU A 80 -15.11 1.56 1.88
N LEU A 81 -14.87 0.27 2.12
CA LEU A 81 -13.53 -0.31 2.00
C LEU A 81 -12.97 -0.17 0.57
N ILE A 82 -13.82 -0.36 -0.45
CA ILE A 82 -13.46 -0.14 -1.86
C ILE A 82 -13.13 1.35 -2.11
N LYS A 83 -13.88 2.29 -1.53
CA LYS A 83 -13.58 3.73 -1.67
C LYS A 83 -12.22 4.07 -1.08
N ILE A 84 -11.90 3.55 0.11
CA ILE A 84 -10.57 3.73 0.73
C ILE A 84 -9.48 3.16 -0.19
N ALA A 85 -9.67 1.95 -0.70
CA ALA A 85 -8.73 1.34 -1.63
C ALA A 85 -8.52 2.19 -2.88
N LYS A 86 -9.59 2.73 -3.47
CA LYS A 86 -9.51 3.60 -4.67
C LYS A 86 -8.72 4.88 -4.41
N VAL A 87 -8.90 5.51 -3.24
CA VAL A 87 -8.12 6.70 -2.86
C VAL A 87 -6.63 6.37 -2.76
N VAL A 88 -6.29 5.24 -2.14
CA VAL A 88 -4.89 4.79 -2.04
C VAL A 88 -4.32 4.46 -3.43
N MET A 89 -5.10 3.78 -4.27
CA MET A 89 -4.67 3.39 -5.63
C MET A 89 -4.64 4.57 -6.61
N SER A 90 -5.29 5.70 -6.31
CA SER A 90 -5.17 6.92 -7.13
C SER A 90 -3.82 7.63 -6.95
N ASP A 91 -3.06 7.31 -5.91
CA ASP A 91 -1.68 7.76 -5.78
C ASP A 91 -0.77 6.81 -6.59
N GLU A 92 -0.55 7.16 -7.86
CA GLU A 92 0.28 6.37 -8.76
C GLU A 92 1.73 6.23 -8.28
N VAL A 93 2.27 7.25 -7.61
CA VAL A 93 3.62 7.20 -7.07
C VAL A 93 3.68 6.14 -5.98
N LEU A 94 2.76 6.16 -5.02
CA LEU A 94 2.69 5.12 -3.99
C LEU A 94 2.53 3.73 -4.60
N VAL A 95 1.61 3.53 -5.54
CA VAL A 95 1.39 2.22 -6.18
C VAL A 95 2.64 1.72 -6.88
N ARG A 96 3.34 2.56 -7.64
CA ARG A 96 4.61 2.21 -8.30
C ARG A 96 5.68 1.84 -7.27
N ARG A 97 5.81 2.61 -6.18
CA ARG A 97 6.75 2.29 -5.09
C ARG A 97 6.43 0.94 -4.44
N LEU A 98 5.15 0.64 -4.19
CA LEU A 98 4.73 -0.64 -3.62
C LEU A 98 5.14 -1.82 -4.52
N ILE A 99 4.91 -1.71 -5.82
CA ILE A 99 5.23 -2.78 -6.78
C ILE A 99 6.73 -3.01 -6.88
N VAL A 100 7.51 -1.93 -6.99
CA VAL A 100 8.98 -1.96 -7.04
C VAL A 100 9.55 -2.62 -5.79
N LEU A 101 9.01 -2.30 -4.62
CA LEU A 101 9.43 -2.87 -3.34
C LEU A 101 8.86 -4.27 -3.08
N GLY A 102 8.21 -4.87 -4.08
CA GLY A 102 7.78 -6.26 -4.09
C GLY A 102 6.50 -6.57 -3.34
N TRP A 103 5.62 -5.58 -3.15
CA TRP A 103 4.22 -5.82 -2.80
C TRP A 103 3.39 -6.13 -4.05
N ASP A 104 2.47 -7.08 -3.96
CA ASP A 104 1.58 -7.49 -5.06
C ASP A 104 0.09 -7.31 -4.73
N THR A 105 -0.23 -7.15 -3.46
CA THR A 105 -1.60 -7.13 -2.94
C THR A 105 -1.81 -5.89 -2.11
N LEU A 106 -2.81 -5.08 -2.45
CA LEU A 106 -3.38 -4.10 -1.53
C LEU A 106 -4.51 -4.78 -0.77
N GLU A 107 -4.50 -4.68 0.56
CA GLU A 107 -5.60 -5.16 1.41
C GLU A 107 -6.19 -3.97 2.16
N VAL A 108 -7.52 -3.86 2.24
CA VAL A 108 -8.19 -2.89 3.11
C VAL A 108 -9.17 -3.63 3.99
N GLN A 109 -9.04 -3.44 5.30
CA GLN A 109 -9.90 -4.03 6.31
C GLN A 109 -10.32 -2.98 7.34
N THR A 110 -11.40 -3.26 8.04
CA THR A 110 -11.85 -2.46 9.19
C THR A 110 -11.16 -2.97 10.46
N ASP A 111 -11.11 -2.13 11.48
CA ASP A 111 -10.69 -2.46 12.85
C ASP A 111 -11.63 -3.47 13.56
N SER A 112 -12.91 -3.52 13.19
CA SER A 112 -13.90 -4.42 13.76
C SER A 112 -14.47 -5.44 12.76
N GLY A 113 -14.17 -6.73 12.94
CA GLY A 113 -14.73 -7.84 12.16
C GLY A 113 -13.72 -8.57 11.26
N ASN A 114 -14.19 -9.59 10.54
CA ASN A 114 -13.33 -10.50 9.74
C ASN A 114 -13.33 -10.20 8.23
N TYR A 115 -13.90 -9.06 7.81
CA TYR A 115 -14.11 -8.76 6.39
C TYR A 115 -13.15 -7.68 5.89
N GLY A 116 -12.60 -7.92 4.70
CA GLY A 116 -11.72 -7.00 4.00
C GLY A 116 -11.82 -7.18 2.48
N VAL A 117 -11.28 -6.23 1.75
CA VAL A 117 -11.15 -6.29 0.29
C VAL A 117 -9.69 -6.39 -0.09
N ARG A 118 -9.41 -7.06 -1.21
CA ARG A 118 -8.06 -7.19 -1.76
C ARG A 118 -8.04 -6.80 -3.22
N PHE A 119 -6.97 -6.15 -3.64
CA PHE A 119 -6.73 -5.74 -5.02
C PHE A 119 -5.35 -6.15 -5.46
N GLN A 120 -5.25 -6.52 -6.74
CA GLN A 120 -4.00 -6.84 -7.39
C GLN A 120 -3.34 -5.53 -7.85
N LEU A 121 -2.16 -5.22 -7.32
CA LEU A 121 -1.51 -3.92 -7.56
C LEU A 121 -1.12 -3.72 -9.03
N LYS A 122 -0.70 -4.78 -9.73
CA LYS A 122 -0.23 -4.68 -11.13
C LYS A 122 -1.32 -4.25 -12.11
N ASP A 123 -2.60 -4.42 -11.77
CA ASP A 123 -3.72 -4.01 -12.63
C ASP A 123 -3.82 -2.47 -12.74
N HIS A 124 -3.15 -1.76 -11.83
CA HIS A 124 -3.11 -0.30 -11.76
C HIS A 124 -1.85 0.32 -12.38
N LEU A 125 -1.03 -0.47 -13.08
CA LEU A 125 0.14 0.01 -13.83
C LEU A 125 -0.18 0.49 -15.25
N ALA A 126 -1.44 0.44 -15.68
CA ALA A 126 -1.82 0.77 -17.06
C ALA A 126 -1.25 2.13 -17.46
N LEU A 127 -0.50 2.15 -18.56
CA LEU A 127 -0.01 3.40 -19.15
C LEU A 127 -1.23 4.27 -19.50
N PRO A 128 -1.17 5.59 -19.26
CA PRO A 128 -2.20 6.48 -19.79
C PRO A 128 -2.31 6.25 -21.30
N LYS A 129 -3.55 6.07 -21.77
CA LYS A 129 -3.86 5.99 -23.19
C LYS A 129 -3.61 7.32 -23.88
#